data_AF-A0A1I0EQZ3-F1
#
_entry.id   AF-A0A1I0EQZ3-F1
#
_cell.length_a   1.000
_cell.length_b   1.000
_cell.length_c   1.000
_cell.angle_alpha   90.00
_cell.angle_beta   90.00
_cell.angle_gamma   90.00
#
_symmetry.space_group_name_H-M   'P 1'
#
loop_
_entity.id
_entity.type
_entity.pdbx_description
1 polymer ?
#
loop_
_entity_poly.entity_id
_entity_poly.type
_entity_poly.pdbx_seq_one_letter_code
_entity_poly.pdbx_strand_id
1 'polypeptide(L)' 'MQVGKYAKTVVAALFAAVVVAKSAVTDGLITPQEWIDIVLAVLTSLGVWVVPNAKRSEDLPR' A
#
# COMPACT_ATOMS: atom_id res chain seq x y z
N MET A 1 4.83 -15.40 -14.59
CA MET A 1 5.02 -13.97 -14.29
C MET A 1 5.92 -13.85 -13.07
N GLN A 2 7.08 -13.20 -13.18
CA GLN A 2 7.92 -12.94 -12.02
C GLN A 2 7.38 -11.70 -11.29
N VAL A 3 7.02 -11.84 -10.01
CA VAL A 3 6.57 -10.72 -9.19
C VAL A 3 7.80 -9.89 -8.82
N GLY A 4 7.90 -8.67 -9.36
CA GLY A 4 9.05 -7.79 -9.13
C GLY A 4 9.27 -7.46 -7.65
N LYS A 5 10.51 -7.15 -7.28
CA LYS A 5 10.96 -6.86 -5.89
C LYS A 5 10.08 -5.85 -5.14
N TYR A 6 9.44 -4.92 -5.87
CA TYR A 6 8.60 -3.84 -5.34
C TYR A 6 7.12 -3.96 -5.72
N ALA A 7 6.68 -5.08 -6.31
CA ALA A 7 5.30 -5.21 -6.78
C ALA A 7 4.30 -5.03 -5.62
N LYS A 8 4.56 -5.62 -4.45
CA LYS A 8 3.70 -5.48 -3.27
C LYS A 8 3.59 -4.03 -2.77
N THR A 9 4.66 -3.26 -2.88
CA THR A 9 4.71 -1.87 -2.42
C THR A 9 3.98 -0.95 -3.38
N VAL A 10 4.08 -1.21 -4.69
CA VAL A 10 3.31 -0.47 -5.70
C VAL A 10 1.81 -0.71 -5.51
N VAL A 11 1.40 -1.96 -5.26
CA VAL A 11 -0.01 -2.29 -4.98
C VAL A 11 -0.50 -1.58 -3.72
N ALA A 12 0.29 -1.58 -2.64
CA ALA A 12 -0.06 -0.89 -1.42
C ALA A 12 -0.17 0.65 -1.61
N ALA A 13 0.74 1.24 -2.38
CA ALA A 13 0.70 2.67 -2.70
C ALA A 13 -0.52 3.05 -3.55
N LEU A 14 -0.88 2.21 -4.53
CA LEU A 14 -2.10 2.38 -5.32
C LEU A 14 -3.35 2.32 -4.44
N PHE A 15 -3.39 1.39 -3.49
CA PHE A 15 -4.50 1.29 -2.54
C PHE A 15 -4.61 2.55 -1.67
N ALA A 16 -3.49 3.08 -1.19
CA ALA A 16 -3.48 4.35 -0.45
C ALA A 16 -4.01 5.52 -1.29
N ALA A 17 -3.64 5.59 -2.58
CA ALA A 17 -4.17 6.60 -3.49
C ALA A 17 -5.70 6.47 -3.68
N VAL A 18 -6.23 5.26 -3.71
CA VAL A 18 -7.69 5.02 -3.78
C VAL A 18 -8.40 5.52 -2.52
N VAL A 19 -7.81 5.32 -1.33
CA VAL A 19 -8.38 5.83 -0.07
C VAL A 19 -8.48 7.36 -0.10
N VAL A 20 -7.46 8.06 -0.60
CA VAL A 20 -7.49 9.51 -0.79
C VAL A 20 -8.56 9.92 -1.81
N ALA A 21 -8.62 9.22 -2.94
CA ALA A 21 -9.59 9.52 -4.00
C ALA A 21 -11.03 9.32 -3.54
N LYS A 22 -11.30 8.33 -2.70
CA LYS A 22 -12.63 8.10 -2.09
C LYS A 22 -13.12 9.35 -1.37
N SER A 23 -12.27 9.98 -0.56
CA SER A 23 -12.65 11.20 0.17
C SER A 23 -12.97 12.38 -0.74
N ALA A 24 -12.32 12.47 -1.90
CA ALA A 24 -12.62 13.51 -2.88
C ALA A 24 -13.98 13.32 -3.58
N VAL A 25 -14.47 12.07 -3.71
CA VAL A 25 -15.71 11.76 -4.45
C VAL A 25 -16.95 11.91 -3.57
N THR A 26 -16.85 11.70 -2.26
CA THR A 26 -18.04 11.61 -1.40
C THR A 26 -18.71 12.96 -1.20
N ASP A 27 -18.03 13.95 -0.62
CA ASP A 27 -18.65 15.23 -0.22
C ASP A 27 -17.76 16.47 -0.43
N GLY A 28 -16.58 16.33 -1.03
CA GLY A 28 -15.65 17.43 -1.30
C GLY A 28 -15.03 18.10 -0.05
N LEU A 29 -15.43 17.71 1.16
CA LEU A 29 -14.80 18.04 2.42
C LEU A 29 -14.13 16.80 3.01
N ILE A 30 -12.85 16.91 3.37
CA ILE A 30 -12.17 15.85 4.13
C ILE A 30 -12.53 16.01 5.61
N THR A 31 -13.35 15.11 6.11
CA THR A 31 -13.71 15.01 7.54
C THR A 31 -12.51 14.58 8.38
N PRO A 32 -12.51 14.83 9.71
CA PRO A 32 -11.42 14.38 10.58
C PRO A 32 -11.19 12.87 10.53
N GLN A 33 -12.25 12.08 10.30
CA GLN A 33 -12.14 10.63 10.16
C GLN A 33 -11.40 10.24 8.87
N GLU A 34 -11.67 10.92 7.76
CA GLU A 34 -11.01 10.65 6.48
C GLU A 34 -9.53 11.03 6.51
N TRP A 35 -9.16 12.07 7.26
CA TRP A 35 -7.75 12.37 7.51
C TRP A 35 -7.03 11.21 8.20
N ILE A 36 -7.66 10.57 9.18
CA ILE A 36 -7.11 9.42 9.88
C ILE A 36 -6.95 8.24 8.90
N ASP A 37 -7.97 7.96 8.09
CA ASP A 37 -7.92 6.88 7.10
C ASP A 37 -6.80 7.09 6.07
N ILE A 38 -6.64 8.31 5.57
CA ILE A 38 -5.57 8.68 4.63
C ILE A 38 -4.19 8.47 5.26
N VAL A 39 -3.98 8.99 6.47
CA VAL A 39 -2.71 8.86 7.18
C VAL A 39 -2.37 7.40 7.43
N LEU A 40 -3.34 6.61 7.89
CA LEU A 40 -3.17 5.17 8.11
C LEU A 40 -2.84 4.45 6.80
N ALA A 41 -3.53 4.74 5.71
CA ALA A 41 -3.26 4.11 4.41
C ALA A 41 -1.83 4.38 3.92
N VAL A 42 -1.34 5.62 4.08
CA VAL A 42 0.04 5.98 3.76
C VAL A 42 1.02 5.22 4.65
N LEU A 43 0.80 5.19 5.97
CA LEU A 43 1.64 4.46 6.91
C LEU A 43 1.65 2.95 6.64
N THR A 44 0.52 2.36 6.28
CA THR A 44 0.43 0.95 5.87
C THR A 44 1.26 0.70 4.61
N SER A 45 1.16 1.56 3.60
CA SER A 45 1.97 1.42 2.38
C SER A 45 3.47 1.48 2.67
N LEU A 46 3.89 2.40 3.55
CA LEU A 46 5.28 2.48 4.01
C LEU A 46 5.70 1.23 4.79
N GLY A 47 4.84 0.69 5.67
CA GLY A 47 5.08 -0.56 6.38
C GLY A 47 5.29 -1.75 5.45
N VAL A 48 4.50 -1.85 4.38
CA VAL A 48 4.67 -2.89 3.34
C VAL A 48 6.00 -2.76 2.61
N TRP A 49 6.52 -1.54 2.44
CA TRP A 49 7.82 -1.28 1.84
C TRP A 49 9.00 -1.63 2.75
N VAL A 50 8.87 -1.42 4.05
CA VAL A 50 9.91 -1.80 5.03
C VAL A 50 10.11 -3.31 5.06
N VAL A 51 9.05 -4.10 4.94
CA VAL A 51 9.17 -5.57 4.98
C VAL A 51 9.81 -6.07 3.68
N PRO A 52 10.85 -6.90 3.71
CA PRO A 52 11.43 -7.50 2.50
C PRO A 52 10.43 -8.39 1.76
N ASN A 53 10.51 -8.47 0.43
CA ASN A 53 9.74 -9.48 -0.30
C ASN A 53 10.35 -10.87 -0.03
N ALA A 54 9.51 -11.86 0.28
CA ALA A 54 9.99 -13.21 0.57
C ALA A 54 10.78 -13.75 -0.63
N LYS A 55 11.98 -14.29 -0.36
CA LYS A 55 12.77 -14.94 -1.41
C LYS A 55 12.04 -16.18 -1.90
N ARG A 56 12.06 -16.38 -3.22
CA ARG A 56 11.48 -17.55 -3.86
C ARG A 56 12.15 -18.82 -3.33
N SER A 57 11.38 -19.83 -2.98
CA SER A 57 11.85 -21.10 -2.40
C SER A 57 12.81 -21.92 -3.29
N GLU A 58 13.13 -21.44 -4.49
CA GLU A 58 14.16 -22.00 -5.38
C GLU A 58 15.61 -21.85 -4.85
N ASP A 59 15.83 -21.03 -3.81
CA ASP A 59 17.14 -20.88 -3.13
C ASP A 59 17.45 -22.00 -2.11
N LEU A 60 16.61 -23.02 -1.92
CA LEU A 60 16.95 -24.17 -1.08
C LEU A 60 17.99 -25.06 -1.79
N PRO A 61 19.19 -25.30 -1.20
CA PRO A 61 20.09 -26.34 -1.68
C PRO A 61 19.37 -27.69 -1.55
N ARG A 62 19.28 -28.42 -2.66
CA ARG A 62 18.71 -29.77 -2.73
C ARG A 62 19.74 -30.79 -2.32
#